data_AF-A0A4R3TII0-F1
#
_entry.id   AF-A0A4R3TII0-F1
#
_cell.length_a   1.000
_cell.length_b   1.000
_cell.length_c   1.000
_cell.angle_alpha   90.00
_cell.angle_beta   90.00
_cell.angle_gamma   90.00
#
_symmetry.space_group_name_H-M   'P 1'
#
loop_
_entity.id
_entity.type
_entity.pdbx_description
1 polymer ?
#
loop_
_entity_poly.entity_id
_entity_poly.type
_entity_poly.pdbx_seq_one_letter_code
_entity_poly.pdbx_strand_id
1 'polypeptide(L)'
;MTTRRMLLVGAPTTLLAAPSALAQALDPGRARGADLGSLEQLMAQTLQGELGDEATARQLASHIADAGFRWEYPSFPVREAESVVAYSFGYRSATGKVDPRTGLSDGEETPEPGPINAMLADAVHAIRQVRDVPVYAQWEIAQILAEKYRMKDVFAIFPVKGADGRKTYLSTDGVAQAAVARAGTAQALGKVAVVGHRDHVKRCILVSRKNGMTAAAAREVPLPVHYDPRSAQPWTRGREVYLLSDVIAQLTMAQARLITEASA
;
A
#
# COMPACT_ATOMS: atom_id res chain seq x y z
N MET A 1 46.36 -65.65 30.22
CA MET A 1 45.28 -65.09 29.39
C MET A 1 44.65 -63.93 30.14
N THR A 2 44.29 -62.87 29.40
CA THR A 2 43.53 -61.67 29.80
C THR A 2 44.16 -60.75 30.87
N THR A 3 44.26 -59.42 30.78
CA THR A 3 44.30 -58.35 29.73
C THR A 3 44.08 -57.04 30.49
N ARG A 4 44.89 -56.00 30.20
CA ARG A 4 44.57 -54.55 30.05
C ARG A 4 43.69 -53.86 31.14
N ARG A 5 43.91 -52.60 31.55
CA ARG A 5 44.29 -51.39 30.80
C ARG A 5 44.52 -50.21 31.75
N MET A 6 45.39 -49.29 31.34
CA MET A 6 45.72 -48.00 31.96
C MET A 6 44.52 -47.04 32.03
N LEU A 7 44.47 -46.25 33.11
CA LEU A 7 43.67 -45.04 33.25
C LEU A 7 44.47 -43.83 32.71
N LEU A 8 43.93 -43.12 31.72
CA LEU A 8 44.34 -41.76 31.37
C LEU A 8 43.34 -40.77 31.98
N VAL A 9 43.87 -39.78 32.69
CA VAL A 9 43.16 -38.64 33.26
C VAL A 9 42.77 -37.67 32.14
N GLY A 10 41.48 -37.36 32.01
CA GLY A 10 40.96 -36.32 31.12
C GLY A 10 40.91 -34.97 31.81
N ALA A 11 41.36 -33.91 31.13
CA ALA A 11 41.13 -32.52 31.51
C ALA A 11 39.79 -32.03 30.93
N PRO A 12 39.01 -31.19 31.65
CA PRO A 12 37.79 -30.62 31.11
C PRO A 12 38.12 -29.38 30.26
N THR A 13 37.72 -29.41 28.99
CA THR A 13 37.62 -28.23 28.13
C THR A 13 36.34 -27.47 28.47
N THR A 14 36.47 -26.29 29.08
CA THR A 14 35.37 -25.33 29.23
C THR A 14 35.11 -24.64 27.90
N LEU A 15 34.07 -25.07 27.19
CA LEU A 15 33.49 -24.33 26.07
C LEU A 15 32.77 -23.09 26.63
N LEU A 16 33.35 -21.91 26.44
CA LEU A 16 32.65 -20.63 26.56
C LEU A 16 31.58 -20.57 25.46
N ALA A 17 30.34 -20.86 25.81
CA ALA A 17 29.19 -20.56 24.98
C ALA A 17 28.98 -19.04 24.97
N ALA A 18 29.32 -18.38 23.86
CA ALA A 18 28.85 -17.03 23.60
C ALA A 18 27.31 -17.07 23.54
N PRO A 19 26.59 -16.22 24.30
CA PRO A 19 25.14 -16.15 24.16
C PRO A 19 24.83 -15.52 22.80
N SER A 20 24.43 -16.35 21.84
CA SER A 20 23.86 -15.91 20.57
C SER A 20 22.70 -14.95 20.85
N ALA A 21 22.76 -13.74 20.30
CA ALA A 21 21.68 -12.75 20.33
C ALA A 21 20.32 -13.31 19.83
N LEU A 22 20.32 -14.48 19.20
CA LEU A 22 19.13 -15.25 18.81
C LEU A 22 18.27 -15.75 19.98
N ALA A 23 18.83 -15.98 21.17
CA ALA A 23 18.10 -16.61 22.28
C ALA A 23 17.18 -15.64 23.06
N GLN A 24 17.37 -14.33 22.93
CA GLN A 24 16.50 -13.33 23.56
C GLN A 24 15.23 -13.01 22.74
N ALA A 25 15.04 -13.63 21.58
CA ALA A 25 13.93 -13.36 20.68
C ALA A 25 12.64 -14.14 21.00
N LEU A 26 12.62 -14.98 22.04
CA LEU A 26 11.51 -15.90 22.35
C LEU A 26 10.83 -15.58 23.69
N ASP A 27 10.57 -14.30 23.97
CA ASP A 27 9.63 -13.91 25.03
C ASP A 27 8.21 -13.76 24.43
N PRO A 28 7.26 -14.66 24.74
CA PRO A 28 5.90 -14.62 24.22
C PRO A 28 5.07 -13.43 24.77
N GLY A 29 5.56 -12.69 25.77
CA GLY A 29 4.92 -11.49 26.31
C GLY A 29 5.18 -10.20 25.53
N ARG A 30 6.07 -10.21 24.53
CA ARG A 30 6.54 -9.01 23.81
C ARG A 30 5.90 -8.81 22.44
N ALA A 31 4.82 -9.52 22.12
CA ALA A 31 4.13 -9.47 20.83
C ALA A 31 3.28 -8.20 20.59
N ARG A 32 3.81 -7.03 20.94
CA ARG A 32 3.48 -5.76 20.26
C ARG A 32 4.73 -5.41 19.47
N GLY A 33 4.68 -5.60 18.15
CA GLY A 33 5.68 -5.21 17.13
C GLY A 33 7.14 -5.17 17.58
N ALA A 34 7.99 -6.04 17.03
CA ALA A 34 9.45 -5.90 17.18
C ALA A 34 9.86 -4.42 17.03
N ASP A 35 10.76 -3.95 17.90
CA ASP A 35 11.18 -2.55 17.92
C ASP A 35 11.71 -2.15 16.54
N LEU A 36 10.88 -1.41 15.79
CA LEU A 36 11.19 -1.00 14.43
C LEU A 36 12.44 -0.12 14.39
N GLY A 37 12.71 0.64 15.47
CA GLY A 37 13.93 1.43 15.59
C GLY A 37 15.16 0.53 15.65
N SER A 38 15.12 -0.54 16.46
CA SER A 38 16.18 -1.55 16.50
C SER A 38 16.36 -2.27 15.16
N LEU A 39 15.27 -2.60 14.46
CA LEU A 39 15.35 -3.23 13.13
C LEU A 39 16.00 -2.28 12.11
N GLU A 40 15.56 -1.03 12.04
CA GLU A 40 16.11 -0.03 11.12
C GLU A 40 17.58 0.26 11.42
N GLN A 41 17.98 0.30 12.70
CA GLN A 41 19.40 0.39 13.10
C GLN A 41 20.21 -0.81 12.61
N LEU A 42 19.72 -2.03 12.80
CA LEU A 42 20.41 -3.24 12.33
C LEU A 42 20.55 -3.25 10.81
N MET A 43 19.50 -2.84 10.09
CA MET A 43 19.55 -2.69 8.62
C MET A 43 20.61 -1.66 8.21
N ALA A 44 20.65 -0.49 8.85
CA ALA A 44 21.62 0.55 8.55
C ALA A 44 23.06 0.09 8.82
N GLN A 45 23.32 -0.59 9.95
CA GLN A 45 24.65 -1.15 10.26
C GLN A 45 25.08 -2.22 9.25
N THR A 46 24.15 -3.07 8.84
CA THR A 46 24.42 -4.11 7.85
C THR A 46 24.76 -3.48 6.50
N LEU A 47 23.93 -2.53 6.03
CA LEU A 47 24.17 -1.80 4.79
C LEU A 47 25.45 -0.96 4.85
N GLN A 48 25.83 -0.39 6.00
CA GLN A 48 27.08 0.33 6.16
C GLN A 48 28.28 -0.60 5.92
N GLY A 49 28.23 -1.82 6.46
CA GLY A 49 29.28 -2.82 6.22
C GLY A 49 29.43 -3.18 4.74
N GLU A 50 28.32 -3.28 4.01
CA GLU A 50 28.31 -3.62 2.58
C GLU A 50 28.68 -2.45 1.67
N LEU A 51 28.24 -1.23 2.00
CA LEU A 51 28.38 -0.06 1.13
C LEU A 51 29.61 0.80 1.46
N GLY A 52 30.14 0.71 2.67
CA GLY A 52 31.22 1.58 3.14
C GLY A 52 30.81 3.05 3.35
N ASP A 53 29.51 3.36 3.26
CA ASP A 53 28.94 4.70 3.40
C ASP A 53 27.78 4.69 4.40
N GLU A 54 28.02 5.26 5.58
CA GLU A 54 27.06 5.32 6.68
C GLU A 54 25.83 6.19 6.35
N ALA A 55 26.03 7.30 5.65
CA ALA A 55 24.94 8.22 5.34
C ALA A 55 23.98 7.57 4.33
N THR A 56 24.53 7.00 3.26
CA THR A 56 23.75 6.25 2.26
C THR A 56 23.05 5.04 2.88
N ALA A 57 23.74 4.28 3.74
CA ALA A 57 23.16 3.13 4.42
C ALA A 57 21.95 3.49 5.30
N ARG A 58 22.05 4.58 6.08
CA ARG A 58 20.94 5.08 6.90
C ARG A 58 19.74 5.51 6.05
N GLN A 59 19.96 6.23 4.95
CA GLN A 59 18.86 6.65 4.06
C GLN A 59 18.16 5.46 3.41
N LEU A 60 18.94 4.50 2.87
CA LEU A 60 18.39 3.31 2.24
C LEU A 60 17.61 2.44 3.24
N ALA A 61 18.16 2.23 4.45
CA ALA A 61 17.47 1.52 5.52
C ALA A 61 16.12 2.19 5.85
N SER A 62 16.09 3.52 5.90
CA SER A 62 14.87 4.26 6.22
C SER A 62 13.78 4.11 5.15
N HIS A 63 14.16 4.15 3.86
CA HIS A 63 13.22 3.92 2.77
C HIS A 63 12.67 2.49 2.76
N ILE A 64 13.51 1.49 3.04
CA ILE A 64 13.07 0.09 3.15
C ILE A 64 12.15 -0.10 4.36
N ALA A 65 12.51 0.47 5.52
CA ALA A 65 11.70 0.42 6.73
C ALA A 65 10.33 1.08 6.54
N ASP A 66 10.29 2.25 5.90
CA ASP A 66 9.02 2.93 5.59
C ASP A 66 8.15 2.11 4.63
N ALA A 67 8.70 1.62 3.52
CA ALA A 67 7.91 0.87 2.54
C ALA A 67 7.43 -0.50 3.06
N GLY A 68 8.30 -1.25 3.76
CA GLY A 68 8.06 -2.66 4.11
C GLY A 68 7.50 -2.90 5.51
N PHE A 69 7.71 -1.98 6.46
CA PHE A 69 7.43 -2.24 7.88
C PHE A 69 6.54 -1.17 8.52
N ARG A 70 6.43 0.04 7.96
CA ARG A 70 5.51 1.09 8.43
C ARG A 70 4.20 1.07 7.65
N TRP A 71 3.28 0.20 8.04
CA TRP A 71 1.96 0.08 7.40
C TRP A 71 0.92 1.09 7.89
N GLU A 72 1.24 1.84 8.94
CA GLU A 72 0.38 2.91 9.44
C GLU A 72 0.29 4.06 8.45
N TYR A 73 -0.87 4.72 8.44
CA TYR A 73 -1.14 5.88 7.60
C TYR A 73 -1.87 6.96 8.41
N PRO A 74 -1.67 8.24 8.05
CA PRO A 74 -2.33 9.33 8.75
C PRO A 74 -3.85 9.22 8.60
N SER A 75 -4.56 9.60 9.66
CA SER A 75 -6.02 9.65 9.66
C SER A 75 -6.54 10.86 10.44
N PHE A 76 -7.72 11.32 10.08
CA PHE A 76 -8.45 12.38 10.79
C PHE A 76 -9.90 11.97 11.05
N PRO A 77 -10.61 12.62 12.00
CA PRO A 77 -12.02 12.36 12.25
C PRO A 77 -12.89 12.68 11.03
N VAL A 78 -13.76 11.77 10.58
CA VAL A 78 -14.61 11.92 9.39
C VAL A 78 -15.32 13.27 9.28
N ARG A 79 -15.74 13.86 10.41
CA ARG A 79 -16.41 15.17 10.46
C ARG A 79 -15.58 16.32 9.87
N GLU A 80 -14.26 16.15 9.78
CA GLU A 80 -13.33 17.13 9.20
C GLU A 80 -13.11 16.94 7.70
N ALA A 81 -13.70 15.90 7.08
CA ALA A 81 -13.61 15.70 5.65
C ALA A 81 -14.34 16.82 4.90
N GLU A 82 -13.72 17.31 3.83
CA GLU A 82 -14.29 18.29 2.90
C GLU A 82 -14.52 17.69 1.51
N SER A 83 -13.85 16.57 1.20
CA SER A 83 -14.11 15.74 0.01
C SER A 83 -13.67 14.29 0.25
N VAL A 84 -14.10 13.39 -0.63
CA VAL A 84 -13.64 12.00 -0.68
C VAL A 84 -12.97 11.73 -2.02
N VAL A 85 -11.78 11.10 -1.99
CA VAL A 85 -11.15 10.52 -3.18
C VAL A 85 -11.05 9.01 -2.98
N ALA A 86 -11.70 8.24 -3.85
CA ALA A 86 -11.83 6.80 -3.73
C ALA A 86 -11.12 6.06 -4.88
N TYR A 87 -10.16 5.22 -4.50
CA TYR A 87 -9.33 4.42 -5.39
C TYR A 87 -9.84 2.98 -5.43
N SER A 88 -10.12 2.47 -6.62
CA SER A 88 -10.58 1.10 -6.83
C SER A 88 -9.44 0.09 -6.65
N PHE A 89 -9.83 -1.15 -6.40
CA PHE A 89 -8.90 -2.24 -6.12
C PHE A 89 -9.26 -3.48 -6.94
N GLY A 90 -8.62 -3.61 -8.10
CA GLY A 90 -8.98 -4.64 -9.08
C GLY A 90 -10.31 -4.35 -9.77
N TYR A 91 -10.66 -5.24 -10.70
CA TYR A 91 -11.96 -5.34 -11.35
C TYR A 91 -12.09 -6.78 -11.88
N ARG A 92 -13.26 -7.21 -12.37
CA ARG A 92 -13.41 -8.51 -13.04
C ARG A 92 -13.56 -8.34 -14.54
N SER A 93 -12.82 -9.18 -15.26
CA SER A 93 -12.92 -9.31 -16.72
C SER A 93 -14.02 -10.30 -17.06
N ALA A 94 -14.89 -9.95 -18.01
CA ALA A 94 -15.96 -10.82 -18.50
C ALA A 94 -15.41 -11.92 -19.43
N THR A 95 -14.30 -11.64 -20.12
CA THR A 95 -13.67 -12.52 -21.11
C THR A 95 -12.41 -13.22 -20.61
N GLY A 96 -11.82 -12.72 -19.53
CA GLY A 96 -10.52 -13.16 -19.02
C GLY A 96 -9.33 -12.67 -19.87
N LYS A 97 -9.56 -11.91 -20.95
CA LYS A 97 -8.52 -11.41 -21.85
C LYS A 97 -7.87 -10.15 -21.27
N VAL A 98 -6.99 -10.37 -20.30
CA VAL A 98 -6.29 -9.30 -19.58
C VAL A 98 -4.79 -9.49 -19.74
N ASP A 99 -4.07 -8.45 -20.10
CA ASP A 99 -2.61 -8.47 -20.04
C ASP A 99 -2.18 -8.58 -18.56
N PRO A 100 -1.52 -9.67 -18.15
CA PRO A 100 -1.16 -9.89 -16.76
C PRO A 100 -0.13 -8.88 -16.23
N ARG A 101 0.59 -8.16 -17.10
CA ARG A 101 1.57 -7.13 -16.71
C ARG A 101 0.91 -5.79 -16.43
N THR A 102 -0.05 -5.41 -17.25
CA THR A 102 -0.71 -4.10 -17.18
C THR A 102 -2.08 -4.16 -16.52
N GLY A 103 -2.64 -5.36 -16.36
CA GLY A 103 -3.94 -5.59 -15.76
C GLY A 103 -5.08 -4.99 -16.58
N LEU A 104 -4.85 -4.78 -17.88
CA LEU A 104 -5.75 -4.13 -18.82
C LEU A 104 -6.41 -5.17 -19.73
N SER A 105 -7.72 -5.00 -19.96
CA SER A 105 -8.42 -5.78 -20.98
C SER A 105 -8.05 -5.31 -22.39
N ASP A 106 -8.33 -6.14 -23.39
CA ASP A 106 -8.21 -5.79 -24.81
C ASP A 106 -9.18 -4.68 -25.27
N GLY A 107 -10.06 -4.21 -24.37
CA GLY A 107 -10.97 -3.09 -24.59
C GLY A 107 -12.33 -3.48 -25.17
N GLU A 108 -12.52 -4.77 -25.50
CA GLU A 108 -13.74 -5.31 -26.11
C GLU A 108 -14.82 -5.69 -25.09
N GLU A 109 -14.50 -5.62 -23.79
CA GLU A 109 -15.42 -5.99 -22.72
C GLU A 109 -15.86 -4.80 -21.86
N THR A 110 -17.01 -4.97 -21.21
CA THR A 110 -17.42 -4.13 -20.09
C THR A 110 -16.94 -4.79 -18.80
N PRO A 111 -15.89 -4.27 -18.14
CA PRO A 111 -15.41 -4.81 -16.87
C PRO A 111 -16.47 -4.66 -15.76
N GLU A 112 -16.47 -5.57 -14.81
CA GLU A 112 -17.31 -5.49 -13.61
C GLU A 112 -16.51 -4.96 -12.41
N PRO A 113 -17.10 -4.14 -11.53
CA PRO A 113 -16.41 -3.63 -10.33
C PRO A 113 -15.88 -4.73 -9.39
N GLY A 114 -16.60 -5.85 -9.23
CA GLY A 114 -16.25 -6.89 -8.27
C GLY A 114 -16.52 -6.50 -6.79
N PRO A 115 -16.34 -7.46 -5.86
CA PRO A 115 -16.80 -7.33 -4.47
C PRO A 115 -15.97 -6.34 -3.64
N ILE A 116 -14.68 -6.19 -3.91
CA ILE A 116 -13.83 -5.28 -3.14
C ILE A 116 -14.22 -3.83 -3.41
N ASN A 117 -14.52 -3.48 -4.66
CA ASN A 117 -15.04 -2.16 -5.00
C ASN A 117 -16.43 -1.90 -4.40
N ALA A 118 -17.24 -2.94 -4.17
CA ALA A 118 -18.49 -2.81 -3.41
C ALA A 118 -18.23 -2.44 -1.95
N MET A 119 -17.27 -3.08 -1.29
CA MET A 119 -16.89 -2.71 0.07
C MET A 119 -16.27 -1.30 0.15
N LEU A 120 -15.54 -0.86 -0.90
CA LEU A 120 -15.03 0.51 -0.99
C LEU A 120 -16.16 1.52 -1.18
N ALA A 121 -17.18 1.20 -1.98
CA ALA A 121 -18.39 2.03 -2.09
C ALA A 121 -19.13 2.14 -0.75
N ASP A 122 -19.19 1.05 0.03
CA ASP A 122 -19.78 1.06 1.37
C ASP A 122 -19.01 1.99 2.32
N ALA A 123 -17.67 1.99 2.24
CA ALA A 123 -16.84 2.92 3.01
C ALA A 123 -17.07 4.39 2.61
N VAL A 124 -17.15 4.68 1.31
CA VAL A 124 -17.49 6.03 0.82
C VAL A 124 -18.88 6.46 1.31
N HIS A 125 -19.86 5.56 1.23
CA HIS A 125 -21.21 5.83 1.73
C HIS A 125 -21.22 6.11 3.24
N ALA A 126 -20.46 5.35 4.04
CA ALA A 126 -20.34 5.58 5.48
C ALA A 126 -19.77 6.97 5.81
N ILE A 127 -18.77 7.45 5.05
CA ILE A 127 -18.28 8.84 5.18
C ILE A 127 -19.42 9.82 4.87
N ARG A 128 -20.14 9.61 3.77
CA ARG A 128 -21.26 10.46 3.32
C ARG A 128 -22.44 10.51 4.29
N GLN A 129 -22.65 9.47 5.10
CA GLN A 129 -23.67 9.46 6.17
C GLN A 129 -23.32 10.39 7.33
N VAL A 130 -22.04 10.67 7.56
CA VAL A 130 -21.60 11.59 8.62
C VAL A 130 -21.36 12.99 8.06
N ARG A 131 -20.84 13.10 6.82
CA ARG A 131 -20.56 14.37 6.16
C ARG A 131 -20.93 14.35 4.68
N ASP A 132 -21.88 15.21 4.32
CA ASP A 132 -22.32 15.46 2.94
C ASP A 132 -21.25 16.27 2.17
N VAL A 133 -20.26 15.58 1.58
CA VAL A 133 -19.14 16.17 0.80
C VAL A 133 -19.00 15.60 -0.61
N PRO A 134 -18.41 16.33 -1.58
CA PRO A 134 -18.15 15.82 -2.92
C PRO A 134 -17.33 14.52 -2.93
N VAL A 135 -17.69 13.62 -3.84
CA VAL A 135 -17.00 12.33 -4.02
C VAL A 135 -16.36 12.27 -5.39
N TYR A 136 -15.07 11.98 -5.44
CA TYR A 136 -14.30 11.69 -6.64
C TYR A 136 -13.88 10.23 -6.58
N ALA A 137 -14.44 9.39 -7.44
CA ALA A 137 -14.26 7.94 -7.33
C ALA A 137 -13.90 7.34 -8.68
N GLN A 138 -13.01 6.35 -8.68
CA GLN A 138 -12.84 5.50 -9.86
C GLN A 138 -14.16 4.87 -10.26
N TRP A 139 -14.34 4.67 -11.57
CA TRP A 139 -15.62 4.26 -12.16
C TRP A 139 -16.22 3.00 -11.50
N GLU A 140 -15.40 2.04 -11.07
CA GLU A 140 -15.87 0.81 -10.41
C GLU A 140 -16.71 1.15 -9.16
N ILE A 141 -16.16 2.03 -8.32
CA ILE A 141 -16.78 2.47 -7.07
C ILE A 141 -17.96 3.39 -7.39
N ALA A 142 -17.80 4.33 -8.33
CA ALA A 142 -18.84 5.28 -8.71
C ALA A 142 -20.10 4.58 -9.24
N GLN A 143 -19.94 3.52 -10.04
CA GLN A 143 -21.03 2.70 -10.54
C GLN A 143 -21.83 2.08 -9.38
N ILE A 144 -21.15 1.47 -8.42
CA ILE A 144 -21.82 0.85 -7.26
C ILE A 144 -22.51 1.90 -6.39
N LEU A 145 -21.88 3.07 -6.18
CA LEU A 145 -22.50 4.17 -5.44
C LEU A 145 -23.81 4.64 -6.09
N ALA A 146 -23.84 4.71 -7.43
CA ALA A 146 -25.05 5.07 -8.18
C ALA A 146 -26.12 3.96 -8.12
N GLU A 147 -25.73 2.70 -8.27
CA GLU A 147 -26.66 1.56 -8.32
C GLU A 147 -27.23 1.21 -6.95
N LYS A 148 -26.36 1.01 -5.96
CA LYS A 148 -26.72 0.54 -4.60
C LYS A 148 -27.28 1.66 -3.72
N TYR A 149 -26.66 2.84 -3.77
CA TYR A 149 -26.98 3.94 -2.85
C TYR A 149 -27.72 5.10 -3.53
N ARG A 150 -27.97 5.03 -4.83
CA ARG A 150 -28.61 6.11 -5.63
C ARG A 150 -27.89 7.45 -5.47
N MET A 151 -26.57 7.42 -5.24
CA MET A 151 -25.76 8.62 -5.07
C MET A 151 -25.55 9.28 -6.43
N LYS A 152 -26.10 10.48 -6.62
CA LYS A 152 -26.07 11.21 -7.91
C LYS A 152 -24.87 12.15 -8.03
N ASP A 153 -24.34 12.61 -6.90
CA ASP A 153 -23.28 13.63 -6.85
C ASP A 153 -21.89 12.98 -6.69
N VAL A 154 -21.56 12.06 -7.61
CA VAL A 154 -20.26 11.38 -7.68
C VAL A 154 -19.56 11.76 -8.97
N PHE A 155 -18.35 12.30 -8.87
CA PHE A 155 -17.46 12.51 -10.00
C PHE A 155 -16.72 11.21 -10.32
N ALA A 156 -17.27 10.47 -11.29
CA ALA A 156 -16.66 9.25 -11.78
C ALA A 156 -15.39 9.53 -12.60
N ILE A 157 -14.31 8.82 -12.26
CA ILE A 157 -13.01 8.88 -12.93
C ILE A 157 -12.86 7.63 -13.80
N PHE A 158 -12.88 7.81 -15.11
CA PHE A 158 -12.81 6.73 -16.10
C PHE A 158 -11.39 6.58 -16.68
N PRO A 159 -11.06 5.40 -17.26
CA PRO A 159 -9.88 5.23 -18.09
C PRO A 159 -9.81 6.26 -19.22
N VAL A 160 -8.60 6.68 -19.58
CA VAL A 160 -8.37 7.63 -20.68
C VAL A 160 -8.28 6.88 -21.99
N LYS A 161 -8.89 7.42 -23.06
CA LYS A 161 -8.78 6.87 -24.41
C LYS A 161 -7.65 7.59 -25.15
N GLY A 162 -6.65 6.84 -25.60
CA GLY A 162 -5.57 7.34 -26.45
C GLY A 162 -6.04 7.71 -27.85
N ALA A 163 -5.19 8.41 -28.62
CA ALA A 163 -5.47 8.80 -30.00
C ALA A 163 -5.63 7.58 -30.95
N ASP A 164 -5.04 6.44 -30.59
CA ASP A 164 -5.19 5.14 -31.25
C ASP A 164 -6.50 4.42 -30.89
N GLY A 165 -7.32 5.04 -30.06
CA GLY A 165 -8.59 4.50 -29.59
C GLY A 165 -8.48 3.49 -28.44
N ARG A 166 -7.27 3.16 -27.98
CA ARG A 166 -7.08 2.23 -26.85
C ARG A 166 -7.37 2.90 -25.51
N LYS A 167 -7.94 2.16 -24.57
CA LYS A 167 -8.18 2.63 -23.21
C LYS A 167 -6.97 2.35 -22.33
N THR A 168 -6.50 3.34 -21.59
CA THR A 168 -5.47 3.22 -20.57
C THR A 168 -6.12 3.36 -19.20
N TYR A 169 -6.03 2.29 -18.41
CA TYR A 169 -6.47 2.28 -17.02
C TYR A 169 -5.56 3.22 -16.23
N LEU A 170 -6.16 4.04 -15.40
CA LEU A 170 -5.41 5.03 -14.65
C LEU A 170 -4.63 4.37 -13.51
N SER A 171 -3.36 4.74 -13.40
CA SER A 171 -2.58 4.47 -12.20
C SER A 171 -3.19 5.23 -11.01
N THR A 172 -2.78 4.89 -9.78
CA THR A 172 -3.15 5.67 -8.59
C THR A 172 -2.81 7.16 -8.76
N ASP A 173 -1.72 7.48 -9.45
CA ASP A 173 -1.32 8.87 -9.75
C ASP A 173 -2.27 9.53 -10.76
N GLY A 174 -2.64 8.81 -11.83
CA GLY A 174 -3.61 9.31 -12.81
C GLY A 174 -4.98 9.59 -12.19
N VAL A 175 -5.42 8.79 -11.23
CA VAL A 175 -6.68 9.04 -10.48
C VAL A 175 -6.56 10.28 -9.60
N ALA A 176 -5.44 10.46 -8.90
CA ALA A 176 -5.20 11.66 -8.10
C ALA A 176 -5.21 12.92 -8.97
N GLN A 177 -4.52 12.89 -10.11
CA GLN A 177 -4.50 13.99 -11.08
C GLN A 177 -5.89 14.30 -11.64
N ALA A 178 -6.67 13.27 -11.99
CA ALA A 178 -8.03 13.43 -12.47
C ALA A 178 -8.94 14.08 -11.42
N ALA A 179 -8.80 13.71 -10.14
CA ALA A 179 -9.54 14.35 -9.05
C ALA A 179 -9.17 15.83 -8.88
N VAL A 180 -7.87 16.15 -8.90
CA VAL A 180 -7.38 17.56 -8.87
C VAL A 180 -7.92 18.35 -10.05
N ALA A 181 -7.78 17.82 -11.27
CA ALA A 181 -8.26 18.48 -12.47
C ALA A 181 -9.78 18.71 -12.43
N ARG A 182 -10.55 17.75 -11.91
CA ARG A 182 -12.00 17.87 -11.76
C ARG A 182 -12.41 18.93 -10.75
N ALA A 183 -11.64 19.09 -9.67
CA ALA A 183 -11.83 20.13 -8.66
C ALA A 183 -11.24 21.49 -9.06
N GLY A 184 -10.44 21.54 -10.14
CA GLY A 184 -9.71 22.72 -10.61
C GLY A 184 -8.34 22.87 -9.97
N THR A 185 -8.22 22.65 -8.66
CA THR A 185 -6.93 22.63 -7.94
C THR A 185 -6.96 21.63 -6.78
N ALA A 186 -5.78 21.27 -6.26
CA ALA A 186 -5.69 20.38 -5.11
C ALA A 186 -6.22 21.05 -3.83
N GLN A 187 -6.10 22.38 -3.72
CA GLN A 187 -6.62 23.15 -2.60
C GLN A 187 -8.15 23.18 -2.59
N ALA A 188 -8.80 23.18 -3.77
CA ALA A 188 -10.25 23.14 -3.88
C ALA A 188 -10.88 21.84 -3.35
N LEU A 189 -10.08 20.78 -3.19
CA LEU A 189 -10.52 19.52 -2.56
C LEU A 189 -10.56 19.60 -1.02
N GLY A 190 -9.97 20.63 -0.40
CA GLY A 190 -9.92 20.77 1.06
C GLY A 190 -9.19 19.63 1.76
N LYS A 191 -9.66 19.25 2.96
CA LYS A 191 -9.24 18.01 3.64
C LYS A 191 -9.86 16.78 2.98
N VAL A 192 -9.02 15.99 2.30
CA VAL A 192 -9.44 14.83 1.52
C VAL A 192 -9.43 13.56 2.37
N ALA A 193 -10.60 12.94 2.51
CA ALA A 193 -10.71 11.58 3.03
C ALA A 193 -10.42 10.58 1.90
N VAL A 194 -9.26 9.92 1.98
CA VAL A 194 -8.85 8.91 1.00
C VAL A 194 -9.46 7.56 1.35
N VAL A 195 -10.15 6.95 0.39
CA VAL A 195 -10.69 5.59 0.47
C VAL A 195 -9.93 4.69 -0.49
N GLY A 196 -9.44 3.56 0.02
CA GLY A 196 -8.76 2.52 -0.74
C GLY A 196 -8.72 1.24 0.07
N HIS A 197 -8.27 0.14 -0.54
CA HIS A 197 -8.07 -1.12 0.20
C HIS A 197 -7.09 -0.91 1.37
N ARG A 198 -7.25 -1.63 2.49
CA ARG A 198 -6.47 -1.44 3.72
C ARG A 198 -4.97 -1.47 3.49
N ASP A 199 -4.50 -2.42 2.67
CA ASP A 199 -3.09 -2.59 2.33
C ASP A 199 -2.61 -1.64 1.21
N HIS A 200 -3.52 -0.88 0.56
CA HIS A 200 -3.23 0.07 -0.53
C HIS A 200 -3.27 1.53 -0.09
N VAL A 201 -4.07 1.84 0.93
CA VAL A 201 -4.46 3.21 1.26
C VAL A 201 -3.27 4.10 1.61
N LYS A 202 -2.21 3.55 2.22
CA LYS A 202 -0.97 4.30 2.48
C LYS A 202 -0.43 4.89 1.18
N ARG A 203 -0.28 4.08 0.14
CA ARG A 203 0.19 4.55 -1.17
C ARG A 203 -0.80 5.52 -1.83
N CYS A 204 -2.11 5.29 -1.72
CA CYS A 204 -3.11 6.25 -2.20
C CYS A 204 -2.94 7.64 -1.55
N ILE A 205 -2.72 7.69 -0.23
CA ILE A 205 -2.48 8.93 0.51
C ILE A 205 -1.17 9.60 0.06
N LEU A 206 -0.07 8.83 -0.04
CA LEU A 206 1.22 9.36 -0.49
C LEU A 206 1.13 9.96 -1.89
N VAL A 207 0.45 9.27 -2.81
CA VAL A 207 0.23 9.75 -4.18
C VAL A 207 -0.68 10.98 -4.21
N SER A 208 -1.75 10.99 -3.42
CA SER A 208 -2.64 12.16 -3.29
C SER A 208 -1.87 13.40 -2.82
N ARG A 209 -1.01 13.24 -1.81
CA ARG A 209 -0.16 14.32 -1.27
C ARG A 209 0.89 14.78 -2.27
N LYS A 210 1.49 13.86 -3.03
CA LYS A 210 2.40 14.21 -4.14
C LYS A 210 1.70 15.11 -5.17
N ASN A 211 0.39 14.94 -5.36
CA ASN A 211 -0.45 15.78 -6.22
C ASN A 211 -1.03 17.02 -5.49
N GLY A 212 -0.46 17.41 -4.35
CA GLY A 212 -0.79 18.65 -3.64
C GLY A 212 -2.00 18.58 -2.71
N MET A 213 -2.63 17.41 -2.54
CA MET A 213 -3.82 17.27 -1.69
C MET A 213 -3.48 17.23 -0.19
N THR A 214 -4.35 17.80 0.65
CA THR A 214 -4.34 17.54 2.10
C THR A 214 -5.06 16.23 2.40
N ALA A 215 -4.37 15.10 2.16
CA ALA A 215 -4.97 13.78 2.18
C ALA A 215 -4.64 12.95 3.43
N ALA A 216 -5.64 12.23 3.96
CA ALA A 216 -5.49 11.20 5.00
C ALA A 216 -6.69 10.23 4.95
N ALA A 217 -6.63 9.11 5.68
CA ALA A 217 -7.78 8.23 5.82
C ALA A 217 -8.83 8.80 6.81
N ALA A 218 -10.10 8.45 6.60
CA ALA A 218 -11.16 8.65 7.58
C ALA A 218 -11.00 7.65 8.75
N ARG A 219 -10.77 8.15 9.98
CA ARG A 219 -10.41 7.29 11.13
C ARG A 219 -11.50 6.29 11.51
N GLU A 220 -12.75 6.73 11.50
CA GLU A 220 -13.90 5.96 11.99
C GLU A 220 -14.44 4.97 10.96
N VAL A 221 -13.98 5.04 9.71
CA VAL A 221 -14.50 4.21 8.62
C VAL A 221 -13.54 3.06 8.33
N PRO A 222 -13.93 1.80 8.58
CA PRO A 222 -13.07 0.67 8.30
C PRO A 222 -12.86 0.50 6.79
N LEU A 223 -11.60 0.25 6.41
CA LEU A 223 -11.24 -0.05 5.03
C LEU A 223 -11.23 -1.56 4.77
N PRO A 224 -11.59 -2.01 3.55
CA PRO A 224 -11.65 -3.44 3.20
C PRO A 224 -10.31 -4.14 3.37
N VAL A 225 -10.36 -5.40 3.82
CA VAL A 225 -9.18 -6.27 4.02
C VAL A 225 -9.21 -7.54 3.17
N HIS A 226 -10.31 -7.77 2.44
CA HIS A 226 -10.50 -8.94 1.61
C HIS A 226 -9.94 -8.70 0.20
N TYR A 227 -9.60 -9.80 -0.45
CA TYR A 227 -9.13 -9.84 -1.83
C TYR A 227 -10.16 -10.54 -2.71
N ASP A 228 -10.17 -10.22 -4.01
CA ASP A 228 -10.99 -10.94 -5.00
C ASP A 228 -10.13 -11.89 -5.81
N PRO A 229 -10.18 -13.22 -5.57
CA PRO A 229 -9.41 -14.19 -6.34
C PRO A 229 -9.72 -14.17 -7.84
N ARG A 230 -10.88 -13.61 -8.22
CA ARG A 230 -11.31 -13.47 -9.62
C ARG A 230 -10.94 -12.13 -10.26
N SER A 231 -10.13 -11.30 -9.59
CA SER A 231 -9.69 -10.05 -10.18
C SER A 231 -8.96 -10.27 -11.52
N ALA A 232 -9.28 -9.44 -12.50
CA ALA A 232 -8.55 -9.30 -13.75
C ALA A 232 -7.08 -8.94 -13.51
N GLN A 233 -6.81 -8.15 -12.47
CA GLN A 233 -5.47 -7.69 -12.09
C GLN A 233 -4.82 -8.73 -11.17
N PRO A 234 -3.82 -9.51 -11.63
CA PRO A 234 -3.30 -10.64 -10.86
C PRO A 234 -2.74 -10.25 -9.49
N TRP A 235 -2.12 -9.08 -9.39
CA TRP A 235 -1.56 -8.57 -8.13
C TRP A 235 -2.63 -8.20 -7.10
N THR A 236 -3.91 -8.08 -7.45
CA THR A 236 -4.99 -7.79 -6.49
C THR A 236 -5.80 -9.05 -6.10
N ARG A 237 -5.34 -10.25 -6.48
CA ARG A 237 -6.04 -11.52 -6.19
C ARG A 237 -5.76 -12.07 -4.80
N GLY A 238 -4.61 -11.73 -4.23
CA GLY A 238 -4.11 -12.25 -2.96
C GLY A 238 -3.22 -11.25 -2.26
N ARG A 239 -3.13 -11.39 -0.93
CA ARG A 239 -2.46 -10.41 -0.07
C ARG A 239 -0.95 -10.44 -0.27
N GLU A 240 -0.38 -11.63 -0.33
CA GLU A 240 1.04 -11.88 -0.50
C GLU A 240 1.61 -11.28 -1.79
N VAL A 241 0.88 -11.43 -2.91
CA VAL A 241 1.29 -10.83 -4.19
C VAL A 241 1.13 -9.31 -4.15
N TYR A 242 0.05 -8.83 -3.53
CA TYR A 242 -0.23 -7.41 -3.45
C TYR A 242 0.79 -6.66 -2.60
N LEU A 243 1.09 -7.15 -1.39
CA LEU A 243 1.99 -6.47 -0.46
C LEU A 243 3.37 -6.28 -1.06
N LEU A 244 3.92 -7.31 -1.74
CA LEU A 244 5.21 -7.17 -2.42
C LEU A 244 5.13 -6.14 -3.55
N SER A 245 4.05 -6.16 -4.34
CA SER A 245 3.83 -5.17 -5.41
C SER A 245 3.73 -3.74 -4.84
N ASP A 246 3.09 -3.58 -3.68
CA ASP A 246 2.93 -2.29 -3.01
C ASP A 246 4.25 -1.76 -2.43
N VAL A 247 5.05 -2.62 -1.80
CA VAL A 247 6.41 -2.28 -1.31
C VAL A 247 7.28 -1.80 -2.46
N ILE A 248 7.30 -2.53 -3.58
CA ILE A 248 8.05 -2.14 -4.79
C ILE A 248 7.58 -0.76 -5.27
N ALA A 249 6.27 -0.54 -5.37
CA ALA A 249 5.72 0.74 -5.80
C ALA A 249 6.11 1.90 -4.87
N GLN A 250 6.08 1.69 -3.55
CA GLN A 250 6.50 2.71 -2.58
C GLN A 250 8.01 3.02 -2.70
N LEU A 251 8.86 2.01 -2.93
CA LEU A 251 10.29 2.22 -3.17
C LEU A 251 10.54 2.97 -4.49
N THR A 252 9.82 2.64 -5.57
CA THR A 252 9.89 3.40 -6.83
C THR A 252 9.45 4.85 -6.64
N MET A 253 8.45 5.10 -5.81
CA MET A 253 8.06 6.48 -5.45
C MET A 253 9.14 7.21 -4.66
N ALA A 254 9.82 6.53 -3.73
CA ALA A 254 10.94 7.11 -3.00
C ALA A 254 12.11 7.44 -3.94
N GLN A 255 12.47 6.51 -4.82
CA GLN A 255 13.49 6.73 -5.85
C GLN A 255 13.17 7.94 -6.74
N ALA A 256 11.92 8.06 -7.21
CA ALA A 256 11.51 9.18 -8.04
C ALA A 256 11.65 10.54 -7.33
N ARG A 257 11.40 10.60 -6.00
CA ARG A 257 11.65 11.81 -5.19
C ARG A 257 13.13 12.13 -5.12
N LEU A 258 13.98 11.15 -4.82
CA LEU A 258 15.44 11.35 -4.75
C LEU A 258 16.02 11.85 -6.08
N ILE A 259 15.54 11.31 -7.21
CA ILE A 259 15.96 11.78 -8.54
C ILE A 259 15.56 13.25 -8.75
N THR A 260 14.35 13.63 -8.33
CA THR A 260 13.86 15.00 -8.43
C THR A 260 14.69 15.95 -7.57
N GLU A 261 14.96 15.57 -6.32
CA GLU A 261 15.78 16.35 -5.37
C GLU A 261 17.23 16.51 -5.84
N ALA A 262 17.82 15.49 -6.45
CA ALA A 262 19.16 15.56 -7.02
C ALA A 262 19.24 16.40 -8.31
N SER A 263 18.10 16.69 -8.94
CA SER A 263 18.01 17.46 -10.18
C SER A 263 17.58 18.92 -9.96
N ALA A 264 17.28 19.32 -8.73
CA ALA A 264 16.87 20.66 -8.32
C ALA A 264 18.06 21.49 -7.86
#